data_AF-A0A1J3GMY9-F1
#
_entry.id   AF-A0A1J3GMY9-F1
#
_cell.length_a   1.000
_cell.length_b   1.000
_cell.length_c   1.000
_cell.angle_alpha   90.00
_cell.angle_beta   90.00
_cell.angle_gamma   90.00
#
_symmetry.space_group_name_H-M   'P 1'
#
loop_
_entity.id
_entity.type
_entity.pdbx_description
1 polymer ?
#
loop_
_entity_poly.entity_id
_entity_poly.type
_entity_poly.pdbx_seq_one_letter_code
_entity_poly.pdbx_strand_id
1 'polypeptide(L)'
;IVAKVANVELYYKAVHFYLQEHPDIINDLLNVLALRLDHTRVVDIMRKAGHLRLIKPYMVAVQSNNVSAVNEALNEIYAEEEDYDRLRESIDLHDSFDQIGLAQKIEKHELVEMRRVAAYIYKKAGRWKQSIALSKKDNMYKDCMETASQSGDHDLAEQLLVYFIEQGKKECFATCLFVCYDLIRPDVALELAWINNMIDFAFPYLLQFIREYSGKVDELIKDKLEAQKEVKAKEQEEKDVMSQQNMYA
;
A
#
# COMPACT_ATOMS: atom_id res chain seq x y z
N ILE A 1 -17.11 -24.30 -34.84
CA ILE A 1 -18.08 -25.38 -34.50
C ILE A 1 -18.24 -25.49 -32.99
N VAL A 2 -17.14 -25.60 -32.25
CA VAL A 2 -17.12 -25.70 -30.77
C VAL A 2 -17.90 -24.54 -30.11
N ALA A 3 -17.68 -23.28 -30.49
CA ALA A 3 -18.41 -22.11 -29.94
C ALA A 3 -19.95 -22.10 -30.13
N LYS A 4 -20.51 -22.98 -30.98
CA LYS A 4 -21.96 -23.10 -31.22
C LYS A 4 -22.61 -24.22 -30.38
N VAL A 5 -21.83 -24.98 -29.61
CA VAL A 5 -22.32 -26.10 -28.81
C VAL A 5 -22.90 -25.58 -27.49
N ALA A 6 -24.10 -26.03 -27.13
CA ALA A 6 -24.80 -25.58 -25.92
C ALA A 6 -24.25 -26.24 -24.64
N ASN A 7 -23.73 -27.47 -24.72
CA ASN A 7 -23.24 -28.20 -23.57
C ASN A 7 -21.80 -27.77 -23.22
N VAL A 8 -21.65 -27.21 -22.02
CA VAL A 8 -20.37 -26.68 -21.52
C VAL A 8 -19.37 -27.80 -21.20
N GLU A 9 -19.83 -29.01 -20.90
CA GLU A 9 -18.95 -30.16 -20.58
C GLU A 9 -18.12 -30.62 -21.78
N LEU A 10 -18.65 -30.45 -23.00
CA LEU A 10 -17.91 -30.76 -24.22
C LEU A 10 -16.70 -29.84 -24.39
N TYR A 11 -16.74 -28.61 -23.87
CA TYR A 11 -15.57 -27.73 -23.89
C TYR A 11 -14.46 -28.27 -23.00
N TYR A 12 -14.75 -28.71 -21.78
CA TYR A 12 -13.71 -29.26 -20.89
C TYR A 12 -13.11 -30.57 -21.41
N LYS A 13 -13.92 -31.43 -22.05
CA LYS A 13 -13.42 -32.63 -22.73
C LYS A 13 -12.55 -32.28 -23.93
N ALA A 14 -12.93 -31.27 -24.71
CA ALA A 14 -12.11 -30.77 -25.80
C ALA A 14 -10.78 -30.20 -25.27
N VAL A 15 -10.80 -29.37 -24.22
CA VAL A 15 -9.58 -28.84 -23.59
C VAL A 15 -8.65 -29.97 -23.14
N HIS A 16 -9.17 -31.04 -22.55
CA HIS A 16 -8.36 -32.21 -22.18
C HIS A 16 -7.73 -32.92 -23.38
N PHE A 17 -8.51 -33.11 -24.47
CA PHE A 17 -8.02 -33.72 -25.70
C PHE A 17 -6.95 -32.87 -26.39
N TYR A 18 -7.19 -31.56 -26.53
CA TYR A 18 -6.22 -30.63 -27.13
C TYR A 18 -4.96 -30.49 -26.28
N LEU A 19 -5.06 -30.59 -24.95
CA LEU A 19 -3.90 -30.59 -24.08
C LEU A 19 -3.00 -31.81 -24.29
N GLN A 20 -3.58 -32.97 -24.61
CA GLN A 20 -2.84 -34.21 -24.85
C GLN A 20 -2.23 -34.28 -26.26
N GLU A 21 -2.97 -33.85 -27.29
CA GLU A 21 -2.58 -34.04 -28.69
C GLU A 21 -1.89 -32.81 -29.31
N HIS A 22 -2.30 -31.58 -28.95
CA HIS A 22 -1.78 -30.35 -29.55
C HIS A 22 -1.66 -29.20 -28.53
N PRO A 23 -0.61 -29.20 -27.70
CA PRO A 23 -0.38 -28.15 -26.70
C PRO A 23 -0.32 -26.75 -27.33
N ASP A 24 0.28 -26.59 -28.51
CA ASP A 24 0.56 -25.28 -29.12
C ASP A 24 -0.70 -24.47 -29.46
N ILE A 25 -1.81 -25.14 -29.81
CA ILE A 25 -3.05 -24.51 -30.31
C ILE A 25 -4.02 -24.19 -29.16
N ILE A 26 -3.72 -24.64 -27.94
CA ILE A 26 -4.67 -24.56 -26.83
C ILE A 26 -4.96 -23.11 -26.42
N ASN A 27 -3.99 -22.21 -26.55
CA ASN A 27 -4.15 -20.79 -26.24
C ASN A 27 -5.21 -20.14 -27.14
N ASP A 28 -5.19 -20.44 -28.44
CA ASP A 28 -6.16 -19.91 -29.40
C ASP A 28 -7.57 -20.47 -29.13
N LEU A 29 -7.66 -21.76 -28.82
CA LEU A 29 -8.92 -22.39 -28.47
C LEU A 29 -9.52 -21.77 -27.20
N LEU A 30 -8.70 -21.58 -26.17
CA LEU A 30 -9.13 -21.00 -24.90
C LEU A 30 -9.56 -19.54 -25.07
N ASN A 31 -8.86 -18.74 -25.89
CA ASN A 31 -9.23 -17.37 -26.22
C ASN A 31 -10.61 -17.27 -26.88
N VAL A 32 -10.91 -18.15 -27.85
CA VAL A 32 -12.22 -18.19 -28.52
C VAL A 32 -13.35 -18.59 -27.55
N LEU A 33 -13.03 -19.40 -26.55
CA LEU A 33 -13.99 -19.92 -25.58
C LEU A 33 -14.06 -19.10 -24.28
N ALA A 34 -13.28 -18.03 -24.15
CA ALA A 34 -13.13 -17.25 -22.92
C ALA A 34 -14.48 -16.77 -22.35
N LEU A 35 -15.41 -16.35 -23.20
CA LEU A 35 -16.71 -15.80 -22.75
C LEU A 35 -17.70 -16.84 -22.19
N ARG A 36 -17.43 -18.14 -22.35
CA ARG A 36 -18.37 -19.22 -22.00
C ARG A 36 -17.78 -20.28 -21.05
N LEU A 37 -16.49 -20.20 -20.78
CA LEU A 37 -15.78 -21.12 -19.90
C LEU A 37 -15.75 -20.59 -18.47
N ASP A 38 -15.82 -21.52 -17.52
CA ASP A 38 -15.42 -21.22 -16.15
C ASP A 38 -13.90 -21.29 -16.06
N HIS A 39 -13.28 -20.13 -15.89
CA HIS A 39 -11.82 -20.00 -15.84
C HIS A 39 -11.20 -20.75 -14.65
N THR A 40 -11.91 -20.85 -13.52
CA THR A 40 -11.41 -21.57 -12.33
C THR A 40 -11.17 -23.05 -12.64
N ARG A 41 -12.15 -23.68 -13.30
CA ARG A 41 -12.09 -25.09 -13.69
C ARG A 41 -11.02 -25.35 -14.74
N VAL A 42 -10.79 -24.42 -15.67
CA VAL A 42 -9.70 -24.54 -16.66
C VAL A 42 -8.34 -24.50 -15.96
N VAL A 43 -8.13 -23.54 -15.05
CA VAL A 43 -6.89 -23.43 -14.26
C VAL A 43 -6.64 -24.71 -13.45
N ASP A 44 -7.66 -25.28 -12.80
CA ASP A 44 -7.52 -26.53 -12.05
C ASP A 44 -7.13 -27.73 -12.92
N ILE A 45 -7.70 -27.84 -14.12
CA ILE A 45 -7.34 -28.90 -15.08
C ILE A 45 -5.86 -28.74 -15.50
N MET A 46 -5.44 -27.51 -15.78
CA MET A 46 -4.05 -27.23 -16.20
C MET A 46 -3.06 -27.41 -15.06
N ARG A 47 -3.45 -27.06 -13.83
CA ARG A 47 -2.66 -27.28 -12.61
C ARG A 47 -2.45 -28.77 -12.37
N LYS A 48 -3.49 -29.60 -12.52
CA LYS A 48 -3.37 -31.08 -12.41
C LYS A 48 -2.50 -31.68 -13.52
N ALA A 49 -2.51 -31.08 -14.70
CA ALA A 49 -1.67 -31.53 -15.82
C ALA A 49 -0.22 -31.04 -15.75
N GLY A 50 0.11 -30.10 -14.85
CA GLY A 50 1.46 -29.54 -14.72
C GLY A 50 1.89 -28.60 -15.86
N HIS A 51 0.98 -28.25 -16.77
CA HIS A 51 1.26 -27.41 -17.95
C HIS A 51 0.76 -25.97 -17.77
N LEU A 52 0.82 -25.46 -16.54
CA LEU A 52 0.31 -24.12 -16.19
C LEU A 52 1.03 -23.00 -16.98
N ARG A 53 2.32 -23.15 -17.27
CA ARG A 53 3.13 -22.17 -18.02
C ARG A 53 2.64 -21.96 -19.45
N LEU A 54 2.04 -22.98 -20.05
CA LEU A 54 1.64 -22.94 -21.45
C LEU A 54 0.40 -22.05 -21.68
N ILE A 55 -0.45 -21.91 -20.66
CA ILE A 55 -1.66 -21.08 -20.71
C ILE A 55 -1.43 -19.62 -20.27
N LYS A 56 -0.18 -19.20 -20.04
CA LYS A 56 0.15 -17.83 -19.60
C LYS A 56 -0.46 -16.73 -20.50
N PRO A 57 -0.38 -16.78 -21.84
CA PRO A 57 -0.99 -15.76 -22.70
C PRO A 57 -2.51 -15.67 -22.54
N TYR A 58 -3.17 -16.82 -22.37
CA TYR A 58 -4.60 -16.89 -22.11
C TYR A 58 -4.97 -16.30 -20.74
N MET A 59 -4.20 -16.61 -19.70
CA MET A 59 -4.44 -16.09 -18.35
C MET A 59 -4.30 -14.56 -18.29
N VAL A 60 -3.33 -13.98 -18.99
CA VAL A 60 -3.18 -12.53 -19.12
C VAL A 60 -4.39 -11.91 -19.82
N ALA A 61 -4.90 -12.53 -20.90
CA ALA A 61 -6.10 -12.04 -21.59
C ALA A 61 -7.37 -12.13 -20.72
N VAL A 62 -7.46 -13.12 -19.84
CA VAL A 62 -8.60 -13.35 -18.94
C VAL A 62 -8.48 -12.56 -17.62
N GLN A 63 -7.33 -11.94 -17.36
CA GLN A 63 -7.05 -11.24 -16.11
C GLN A 63 -8.02 -10.08 -15.83
N SER A 64 -8.62 -9.51 -16.88
CA SER A 64 -9.69 -8.50 -16.78
C SER A 64 -10.91 -8.96 -15.97
N ASN A 65 -11.16 -10.27 -15.91
CA ASN A 65 -12.28 -10.85 -15.16
C ASN A 65 -12.00 -10.96 -13.65
N ASN A 66 -10.76 -10.64 -13.21
CA ASN A 66 -10.31 -10.62 -11.81
C ASN A 66 -10.69 -11.88 -11.02
N VAL A 67 -10.46 -13.05 -11.62
CA VAL A 67 -10.76 -14.36 -11.02
C VAL A 67 -9.60 -14.78 -10.11
N SER A 68 -9.91 -15.12 -8.85
CA SER A 68 -8.89 -15.45 -7.84
C SER A 68 -7.97 -16.60 -8.22
N ALA A 69 -8.53 -17.69 -8.77
CA ALA A 69 -7.73 -18.84 -9.20
C ALA A 69 -6.76 -18.50 -10.34
N VAL A 70 -7.17 -17.61 -11.25
CA VAL A 70 -6.32 -17.14 -12.37
C VAL A 70 -5.21 -16.26 -11.85
N ASN A 71 -5.52 -15.29 -10.99
CA ASN A 71 -4.53 -14.38 -10.41
C ASN A 71 -3.51 -15.14 -9.55
N GLU A 72 -3.94 -16.10 -8.73
CA GLU A 72 -3.05 -16.91 -7.89
C GLU A 72 -2.09 -17.75 -8.75
N ALA A 73 -2.62 -18.44 -9.77
CA ALA A 73 -1.83 -19.24 -10.68
C ALA A 73 -0.86 -18.37 -11.51
N LEU A 74 -1.26 -17.16 -11.91
CA LEU A 74 -0.42 -16.25 -12.67
C LEU A 74 0.71 -15.68 -11.80
N ASN A 75 0.39 -15.31 -10.56
CA ASN A 75 1.38 -14.81 -9.60
C ASN A 75 2.38 -15.90 -9.20
N GLU A 76 1.95 -17.18 -9.14
CA GLU A 76 2.86 -18.32 -8.93
C GLU A 76 3.83 -18.48 -10.12
N ILE A 77 3.35 -18.34 -11.36
CA ILE A 77 4.21 -18.36 -12.55
C ILE A 77 5.21 -17.20 -12.51
N TYR A 78 4.76 -15.97 -12.23
CA TYR A 78 5.66 -14.82 -12.15
C TYR A 78 6.69 -14.96 -11.02
N ALA A 79 6.32 -15.61 -9.92
CA ALA A 79 7.26 -15.92 -8.83
C ALA A 79 8.33 -16.94 -9.24
N GLU A 80 7.98 -17.93 -10.09
CA GLU A 80 8.93 -18.90 -10.63
C GLU A 80 9.80 -18.34 -11.78
N GLU A 81 9.29 -17.37 -12.54
CA GLU A 81 10.01 -16.73 -13.64
C GLU A 81 10.84 -15.51 -13.20
N GLU A 82 10.72 -15.10 -11.93
CA GLU A 82 11.42 -13.95 -11.34
C GLU A 82 11.07 -12.60 -12.01
N ASP A 83 9.90 -12.50 -12.65
CA ASP A 83 9.43 -11.29 -13.31
C ASP A 83 8.69 -10.37 -12.30
N TYR A 84 9.46 -9.51 -11.64
CA TYR A 84 8.96 -8.61 -10.59
C TYR A 84 8.11 -7.45 -11.12
N ASP A 85 8.38 -6.95 -12.33
CA ASP A 85 7.66 -5.82 -12.91
C ASP A 85 6.23 -6.22 -13.26
N ARG A 86 6.05 -7.35 -13.95
CA ARG A 86 4.72 -7.84 -14.30
C ARG A 86 3.93 -8.31 -13.09
N LEU A 87 4.59 -8.88 -12.09
CA LEU A 87 3.94 -9.25 -10.84
C LEU A 87 3.37 -8.00 -10.13
N ARG A 88 4.11 -6.89 -10.11
CA ARG A 88 3.65 -5.64 -9.51
C ARG A 88 2.46 -5.04 -10.27
N GLU A 89 2.54 -4.94 -11.59
CA GLU A 89 1.42 -4.46 -12.43
C GLU A 89 0.16 -5.32 -12.23
N SER A 90 0.34 -6.64 -12.21
CA SER A 90 -0.72 -7.62 -11.94
C SER A 90 -1.40 -7.37 -10.59
N ILE A 91 -0.61 -7.17 -9.53
CA ILE A 91 -1.12 -6.92 -8.17
C ILE A 91 -1.81 -5.56 -8.06
N ASP A 92 -1.33 -4.54 -8.76
CA ASP A 92 -1.89 -3.20 -8.70
C ASP A 92 -3.25 -3.11 -9.41
N LEU A 93 -3.42 -3.85 -10.51
CA LEU A 93 -4.64 -3.87 -11.30
C LEU A 93 -5.71 -4.84 -10.77
N HIS A 94 -5.29 -5.94 -10.11
CA HIS A 94 -6.17 -7.06 -9.77
C HIS A 94 -6.04 -7.49 -8.31
N ASP A 95 -7.04 -7.12 -7.49
CA ASP A 95 -6.98 -7.29 -6.03
C ASP A 95 -7.48 -8.66 -5.52
N SER A 96 -8.10 -9.47 -6.38
CA SER A 96 -8.70 -10.74 -5.96
C SER A 96 -7.68 -11.86 -6.00
N PHE A 97 -6.90 -12.04 -4.93
CA PHE A 97 -6.02 -13.19 -4.69
C PHE A 97 -5.67 -13.32 -3.20
N ASP A 98 -5.08 -14.44 -2.79
CA ASP A 98 -4.57 -14.61 -1.42
C ASP A 98 -3.25 -13.83 -1.24
N GLN A 99 -3.38 -12.60 -0.75
CA GLN A 99 -2.26 -11.70 -0.48
C GLN A 99 -1.30 -12.26 0.57
N ILE A 100 -1.80 -12.98 1.58
CA ILE A 100 -0.98 -13.44 2.70
C ILE A 100 -0.20 -14.69 2.28
N GLY A 101 -0.88 -15.67 1.65
CA GLY A 101 -0.25 -16.89 1.17
C GLY A 101 0.84 -16.61 0.13
N LEU A 102 0.57 -15.69 -0.80
CA LEU A 102 1.54 -15.28 -1.81
C LEU A 102 2.76 -14.59 -1.18
N ALA A 103 2.54 -13.63 -0.28
CA ALA A 103 3.64 -12.92 0.37
C ALA A 103 4.56 -13.86 1.18
N GLN A 104 4.01 -14.88 1.85
CA GLN A 104 4.81 -15.88 2.59
C GLN A 104 5.65 -16.77 1.67
N LYS A 105 5.15 -17.10 0.47
CA LYS A 105 5.93 -17.82 -0.54
C LYS A 105 7.09 -16.94 -1.02
N ILE A 106 6.80 -15.68 -1.37
CA ILE A 106 7.77 -14.74 -1.91
C ILE A 106 8.83 -14.32 -0.87
N GLU A 107 8.50 -14.29 0.44
CA GLU A 107 9.45 -13.96 1.52
C GLU A 107 10.72 -14.83 1.51
N LYS A 108 10.60 -16.08 1.03
CA LYS A 108 11.69 -17.07 1.03
C LYS A 108 12.58 -17.02 -0.21
N HIS A 109 12.26 -16.19 -1.21
CA HIS A 109 13.07 -16.10 -2.41
C HIS A 109 14.42 -15.41 -2.14
N GLU A 110 15.45 -15.84 -2.85
CA GLU A 110 16.82 -15.34 -2.70
C GLU A 110 16.97 -13.89 -3.21
N LEU A 111 16.19 -13.52 -4.24
CA LEU A 111 16.16 -12.19 -4.82
C LEU A 111 15.56 -11.15 -3.87
N VAL A 112 16.23 -10.00 -3.76
CA VAL A 112 15.79 -8.88 -2.92
C VAL A 112 14.57 -8.19 -3.53
N GLU A 113 14.52 -8.12 -4.87
CA GLU A 113 13.44 -7.51 -5.64
C GLU A 113 12.11 -8.24 -5.42
N MET A 114 12.16 -9.58 -5.35
CA MET A 114 10.97 -10.38 -5.03
C MET A 114 10.52 -10.14 -3.58
N ARG A 115 11.46 -10.11 -2.62
CA ARG A 115 11.13 -9.78 -1.23
C ARG A 115 10.57 -8.36 -1.08
N ARG A 116 11.00 -7.42 -1.92
CA ARG A 116 10.42 -6.07 -2.03
C ARG A 116 8.96 -6.11 -2.48
N VAL A 117 8.63 -6.94 -3.48
CA VAL A 117 7.24 -7.16 -3.89
C VAL A 117 6.43 -7.81 -2.74
N ALA A 118 7.01 -8.75 -1.98
CA ALA A 118 6.35 -9.30 -0.80
C ALA A 118 6.05 -8.24 0.27
N ALA A 119 7.00 -7.33 0.54
CA ALA A 119 6.80 -6.22 1.46
C ALA A 119 5.68 -5.27 0.97
N TYR A 120 5.59 -5.05 -0.34
CA TYR A 120 4.52 -4.29 -0.98
C TYR A 120 3.15 -4.98 -0.89
N ILE A 121 3.10 -6.30 -1.05
CA ILE A 121 1.87 -7.09 -0.84
C ILE A 121 1.41 -6.99 0.62
N TYR A 122 2.33 -7.13 1.60
CA TYR A 122 1.99 -6.96 3.01
C TYR A 122 1.50 -5.57 3.36
N LYS A 123 2.07 -4.55 2.69
CA LYS A 123 1.65 -3.15 2.79
C LYS A 123 0.21 -2.97 2.29
N LYS A 124 -0.12 -3.52 1.11
CA LYS A 124 -1.49 -3.49 0.57
C LYS A 124 -2.49 -4.28 1.43
N ALA A 125 -2.03 -5.36 2.07
CA ALA A 125 -2.82 -6.17 2.99
C ALA A 125 -3.02 -5.55 4.39
N GLY A 126 -2.41 -4.39 4.69
CA GLY A 126 -2.48 -3.73 5.99
C GLY A 126 -1.68 -4.40 7.11
N ARG A 127 -0.74 -5.31 6.78
CA ARG A 127 0.14 -5.98 7.74
C ARG A 127 1.48 -5.26 7.86
N TRP A 128 1.45 -4.07 8.45
CA TRP A 128 2.60 -3.16 8.58
C TRP A 128 3.80 -3.77 9.32
N LYS A 129 3.54 -4.47 10.44
CA LYS A 129 4.58 -5.11 11.26
C LYS A 129 5.42 -6.13 10.48
N GLN A 130 4.76 -6.95 9.66
CA GLN A 130 5.42 -8.00 8.86
C GLN A 130 6.21 -7.38 7.71
N SER A 131 5.63 -6.37 7.03
CA SER A 131 6.31 -5.63 5.96
C SER A 131 7.58 -4.91 6.47
N ILE A 132 7.51 -4.25 7.63
CA ILE A 132 8.66 -3.60 8.26
C ILE A 132 9.71 -4.61 8.68
N ALA A 133 9.32 -5.75 9.29
CA ALA A 133 10.26 -6.78 9.69
C ALA A 133 11.02 -7.38 8.50
N LEU A 134 10.34 -7.59 7.37
CA LEU A 134 10.96 -8.06 6.14
C LEU A 134 11.94 -7.02 5.58
N SER A 135 11.48 -5.78 5.45
CA SER A 135 12.32 -4.67 4.95
C SER A 135 13.53 -4.37 5.86
N LYS A 136 13.42 -4.63 7.18
CA LYS A 136 14.54 -4.59 8.12
C LYS A 136 15.58 -5.69 7.85
N LYS A 137 15.16 -6.92 7.51
CA LYS A 137 16.09 -8.00 7.12
C LYS A 137 16.86 -7.64 5.84
N ASP A 138 16.19 -6.94 4.92
CA ASP A 138 16.76 -6.61 3.60
C ASP A 138 17.57 -5.31 3.58
N ASN A 139 17.67 -4.61 4.72
CA ASN A 139 18.32 -3.30 4.85
C ASN A 139 17.75 -2.21 3.89
N MET A 140 16.49 -2.38 3.48
CA MET A 140 15.81 -1.46 2.57
C MET A 140 15.09 -0.37 3.37
N TYR A 141 15.84 0.68 3.73
CA TYR A 141 15.35 1.68 4.68
C TYR A 141 14.34 2.68 4.08
N LYS A 142 14.38 2.95 2.78
CA LYS A 142 13.44 3.86 2.11
C LYS A 142 12.01 3.30 2.16
N ASP A 143 11.85 2.06 1.72
CA ASP A 143 10.56 1.35 1.72
C ASP A 143 10.02 1.15 3.14
N CYS A 144 10.92 0.90 4.12
CA CYS A 144 10.60 0.89 5.54
C CYS A 144 9.93 2.20 6.01
N MET A 145 10.53 3.36 5.67
CA MET A 145 10.02 4.67 6.06
C MET A 145 8.69 4.99 5.39
N GLU A 146 8.54 4.69 4.09
CA GLU A 146 7.27 4.88 3.38
C GLU A 146 6.15 4.00 3.96
N THR A 147 6.48 2.76 4.32
CA THR A 147 5.53 1.83 4.93
C THR A 147 5.13 2.29 6.33
N ALA A 148 6.07 2.82 7.12
CA ALA A 148 5.77 3.39 8.43
C ALA A 148 4.88 4.65 8.31
N SER A 149 5.20 5.56 7.39
CA SER A 149 4.40 6.76 7.13
C SER A 149 2.97 6.43 6.72
N GLN A 150 2.78 5.44 5.84
CA GLN A 150 1.45 5.01 5.41
C GLN A 150 0.67 4.23 6.48
N SER A 151 1.34 3.61 7.45
CA SER A 151 0.67 2.87 8.52
C SER A 151 -0.12 3.77 9.46
N GLY A 152 0.26 5.04 9.62
CA GLY A 152 -0.38 5.98 10.56
C GLY A 152 -0.10 5.68 12.04
N ASP A 153 0.64 4.61 12.35
CA ASP A 153 0.86 4.16 13.73
C ASP A 153 2.09 4.85 14.35
N HIS A 154 1.86 5.66 15.39
CA HIS A 154 2.91 6.34 16.16
C HIS A 154 3.96 5.35 16.72
N ASP A 155 3.51 4.26 17.35
CA ASP A 155 4.39 3.26 17.98
C ASP A 155 5.33 2.58 16.97
N LEU A 156 4.85 2.34 15.74
CA LEU A 156 5.66 1.72 14.70
C LEU A 156 6.74 2.66 14.19
N ALA A 157 6.43 3.95 14.05
CA ALA A 157 7.41 4.98 13.67
C ALA A 157 8.50 5.12 14.74
N GLU A 158 8.13 5.15 16.02
CA GLU A 158 9.08 5.24 17.14
C GLU A 158 9.99 3.99 17.22
N GLN A 159 9.44 2.79 17.08
CA GLN A 159 10.23 1.54 17.03
C GLN A 159 11.19 1.50 15.84
N LEU A 160 10.82 2.15 14.73
CA LEU A 160 11.65 2.24 13.54
C LEU A 160 12.80 3.25 13.73
N LEU A 161 12.56 4.36 14.43
CA LEU A 161 13.61 5.30 14.84
C LEU A 161 14.64 4.65 15.78
N VAL A 162 14.18 3.93 16.81
CA VAL A 162 15.08 3.19 17.73
C VAL A 162 15.95 2.22 16.95
N TYR A 163 15.37 1.48 16.00
CA TYR A 163 16.14 0.58 15.14
C TYR A 163 17.20 1.31 14.29
N PHE A 164 16.91 2.48 13.73
CA PHE A 164 17.92 3.23 12.96
C PHE A 164 19.07 3.76 13.81
N ILE A 165 18.77 4.11 15.07
CA ILE A 165 19.77 4.53 16.04
C ILE A 165 20.70 3.36 16.38
N GLU A 166 20.15 2.17 16.65
CA GLU A 166 20.94 0.96 16.91
C GLU A 166 21.82 0.57 15.72
N GLN A 167 21.32 0.75 14.49
CA GLN A 167 22.11 0.53 13.26
C GLN A 167 23.16 1.61 12.99
N GLY A 168 23.15 2.72 13.76
CA GLY A 168 24.13 3.80 13.63
C GLY A 168 24.02 4.64 12.35
N LYS A 169 22.93 4.49 11.57
CA LYS A 169 22.74 5.19 10.28
C LYS A 169 22.05 6.54 10.49
N LYS A 170 22.86 7.57 10.75
CA LYS A 170 22.40 8.93 11.05
C LYS A 170 21.56 9.57 9.93
N GLU A 171 21.88 9.26 8.67
CA GLU A 171 21.14 9.77 7.51
C GLU A 171 19.71 9.20 7.45
N CYS A 172 19.55 7.92 7.78
CA CYS A 172 18.24 7.26 7.80
C CYS A 172 17.34 7.82 8.91
N PHE A 173 17.93 8.24 10.03
CA PHE A 173 17.20 8.90 11.11
C PHE A 173 16.63 10.25 10.64
N ALA A 174 17.44 11.09 9.97
CA ALA A 174 16.99 12.37 9.44
C ALA A 174 15.86 12.22 8.40
N THR A 175 16.00 11.27 7.47
CA THR A 175 14.97 11.01 6.46
C THR A 175 13.70 10.43 7.07
N CYS A 176 13.81 9.60 8.11
CA CYS A 176 12.64 9.06 8.80
C CYS A 176 11.84 10.16 9.52
N LEU A 177 12.52 11.10 10.18
CA LEU A 177 11.87 12.25 10.81
C LEU A 177 11.09 13.09 9.79
N PHE A 178 11.62 13.23 8.57
CA PHE A 178 10.97 13.98 7.52
C PHE A 178 9.78 13.23 6.89
N VAL A 179 9.95 11.94 6.58
CA VAL A 179 8.91 11.12 5.94
C VAL A 179 7.73 10.81 6.87
N CYS A 180 8.00 10.72 8.17
CA CYS A 180 6.99 10.46 9.20
C CYS A 180 6.68 11.71 10.03
N TYR A 181 6.73 12.91 9.41
CA TYR A 181 6.57 14.18 10.11
C TYR A 181 5.30 14.27 10.98
N ASP A 182 4.17 13.81 10.43
CA ASP A 182 2.87 13.85 11.12
C ASP A 182 2.72 12.79 12.23
N LEU A 183 3.50 11.71 12.15
CA LEU A 183 3.41 10.58 13.07
C LEU A 183 4.38 10.70 14.24
N ILE A 184 5.49 11.41 14.10
CA ILE A 184 6.51 11.42 15.15
C ILE A 184 6.22 12.56 16.11
N ARG A 185 6.19 12.25 17.42
CA ARG A 185 6.10 13.28 18.46
C ARG A 185 7.44 14.01 18.58
N PRO A 186 7.46 15.35 18.53
CA PRO A 186 8.69 16.13 18.67
C PRO A 186 9.47 15.83 19.95
N ASP A 187 8.77 15.59 21.06
CA ASP A 187 9.37 15.29 22.35
C ASP A 187 10.23 14.02 22.29
N VAL A 188 9.69 12.95 21.68
CA VAL A 188 10.37 11.65 21.54
C VAL A 188 11.52 11.76 20.55
N ALA A 189 11.33 12.48 19.44
CA ALA A 189 12.40 12.74 18.47
C ALA A 189 13.59 13.48 19.10
N LEU A 190 13.31 14.49 19.93
CA LEU A 190 14.31 15.26 20.66
C LEU A 190 15.05 14.42 21.70
N GLU A 191 14.33 13.64 22.49
CA GLU A 191 14.93 12.75 23.48
C GLU A 191 15.89 11.75 22.82
N LEU A 192 15.43 11.10 21.75
CA LEU A 192 16.25 10.15 21.00
C LEU A 192 17.45 10.81 20.32
N ALA A 193 17.29 12.03 19.77
CA ALA A 193 18.37 12.77 19.15
C ALA A 193 19.41 13.25 20.18
N TRP A 194 18.96 13.64 21.38
CA TRP A 194 19.81 14.11 22.47
C TRP A 194 20.64 12.98 23.06
N ILE A 195 20.02 11.85 23.41
CA ILE A 195 20.72 10.70 24.00
C ILE A 195 21.81 10.17 23.07
N ASN A 196 21.58 10.21 21.76
CA ASN A 196 22.49 9.65 20.75
C ASN A 196 23.43 10.68 20.11
N ASN A 197 23.44 11.92 20.61
CA ASN A 197 24.29 13.01 20.12
C ASN A 197 24.11 13.26 18.59
N MET A 198 22.86 13.26 18.12
CA MET A 198 22.46 13.43 16.70
C MET A 198 21.55 14.66 16.48
N ILE A 199 21.63 15.65 17.36
CA ILE A 199 20.75 16.83 17.36
C ILE A 199 20.84 17.60 16.03
N ASP A 200 22.04 17.68 15.43
CA ASP A 200 22.27 18.38 14.15
C ASP A 200 21.39 17.82 13.01
N PHE A 201 21.08 16.52 13.03
CA PHE A 201 20.25 15.86 12.02
C PHE A 201 18.74 16.02 12.27
N ALA A 202 18.34 16.23 13.54
CA ALA A 202 16.94 16.48 13.92
C ALA A 202 16.57 17.98 13.82
N PHE A 203 17.57 18.86 13.72
CA PHE A 203 17.36 20.30 13.75
C PHE A 203 16.46 20.84 12.61
N PRO A 204 16.58 20.38 11.35
CA PRO A 204 15.67 20.81 10.28
C PRO A 204 14.20 20.47 10.55
N TYR A 205 13.94 19.29 11.13
CA TYR A 205 12.61 18.86 11.54
C TYR A 205 12.05 19.78 12.64
N LEU A 206 12.87 20.05 13.66
CA LEU A 206 12.47 20.91 14.78
C LEU A 206 12.17 22.35 14.32
N LEU A 207 12.97 22.89 13.39
CA LEU A 207 12.76 24.23 12.86
C LEU A 207 11.44 24.34 12.10
N GLN A 208 11.09 23.31 11.30
CA GLN A 208 9.80 23.25 10.62
C GLN A 208 8.65 23.19 11.62
N PHE A 209 8.78 22.34 12.65
CA PHE A 209 7.77 22.22 13.71
C PHE A 209 7.55 23.53 14.46
N ILE A 210 8.63 24.21 14.88
CA ILE A 210 8.56 25.50 15.58
C ILE A 210 7.89 26.55 14.68
N ARG A 211 8.23 26.59 13.39
CA ARG A 211 7.65 27.56 12.45
C ARG A 211 6.14 27.35 12.26
N GLU A 212 5.70 26.11 12.11
CA GLU A 212 4.28 25.79 11.98
C GLU A 212 3.53 26.04 13.28
N TYR A 213 4.13 25.71 14.42
CA TYR A 213 3.53 25.96 15.73
C TYR A 213 3.39 27.47 15.99
N SER A 214 4.43 28.27 15.72
CA SER A 214 4.35 29.72 15.84
C SER A 214 3.31 30.30 14.90
N GLY A 215 3.25 29.82 13.64
CA GLY A 215 2.25 30.27 12.67
C GLY A 215 0.81 29.97 13.11
N LYS A 216 0.53 28.73 13.54
CA LYS A 216 -0.80 28.33 14.05
C LYS A 216 -1.18 29.09 15.31
N VAL A 217 -0.23 29.33 16.21
CA VAL A 217 -0.46 30.12 17.43
C VAL A 217 -0.79 31.57 17.06
N ASP A 218 -0.07 32.17 16.11
CA ASP A 218 -0.33 33.53 15.64
C ASP A 218 -1.72 33.66 14.97
N GLU A 219 -2.12 32.68 14.17
CA GLU A 219 -3.46 32.62 13.57
C GLU A 219 -4.55 32.47 14.64
N LEU A 220 -4.42 31.54 15.58
CA LEU A 220 -5.37 31.36 16.67
C LEU A 220 -5.50 32.59 17.57
N ILE A 221 -4.38 33.31 17.79
CA ILE A 221 -4.39 34.57 18.54
C ILE A 221 -5.16 35.65 17.76
N LYS A 222 -4.98 35.75 16.43
CA LYS A 222 -5.73 36.68 15.58
C LYS A 222 -7.22 36.35 15.59
N ASP A 223 -7.59 35.09 15.39
CA ASP A 223 -8.99 34.65 15.39
C ASP A 223 -9.66 34.94 16.74
N LYS A 224 -8.97 34.68 17.85
CA LYS A 224 -9.48 35.05 19.19
C LYS A 224 -9.63 36.56 19.36
N LEU A 225 -8.69 37.36 18.85
CA LEU A 225 -8.76 38.82 18.93
C LEU A 225 -9.90 39.37 18.08
N GLU A 226 -10.14 38.82 16.89
CA GLU A 226 -11.26 39.20 16.02
C GLU A 226 -12.60 38.79 16.65
N ALA A 227 -12.72 37.56 17.14
CA ALA A 227 -13.91 37.11 17.87
C ALA A 227 -14.19 37.99 19.11
N GLN A 228 -13.15 38.38 19.86
CA GLN A 228 -13.33 39.30 20.99
C GLN A 228 -13.73 40.71 20.56
N LYS A 229 -13.26 41.19 19.41
CA LYS A 229 -13.67 42.50 18.86
C LYS A 229 -15.12 42.46 18.38
N GLU A 230 -15.56 41.40 17.72
CA GLU A 230 -16.96 41.24 17.30
C GLU A 230 -17.90 41.15 18.50
N VAL A 231 -17.53 40.42 19.55
CA VAL A 231 -18.33 40.35 20.79
C VAL A 231 -18.41 41.73 21.45
N LYS A 232 -17.31 42.47 21.52
CA LYS A 232 -17.31 43.84 22.05
C LYS A 232 -18.11 44.82 21.18
N ALA A 233 -18.07 44.65 19.86
CA ALA A 233 -18.87 45.46 18.93
C ALA A 233 -20.36 45.19 19.11
N LYS A 234 -20.77 43.92 19.24
CA LYS A 234 -22.17 43.55 19.53
C LYS A 234 -22.63 44.06 20.90
N GLU A 235 -21.79 43.96 21.94
CA GLU A 235 -22.10 44.53 23.26
C GLU A 235 -22.20 46.07 23.24
N GLN A 236 -21.45 46.75 22.37
CA GLN A 236 -21.57 48.20 22.18
C GLN A 236 -22.84 48.56 21.41
N GLU A 237 -23.18 47.83 20.35
CA GLU A 237 -24.44 48.01 19.62
C GLU A 237 -25.65 47.76 20.52
N GLU A 238 -25.64 46.73 21.37
CA GLU A 238 -26.71 46.47 22.33
C GLU A 238 -26.83 47.57 23.40
N LYS A 239 -25.70 48.13 23.87
CA LYS A 239 -25.69 49.28 24.80
C LYS A 239 -26.20 50.56 24.15
N ASP A 240 -25.85 50.80 22.89
CA ASP A 240 -26.31 51.96 22.14
C ASP A 240 -27.82 51.87 21.88
N VAL A 241 -28.33 50.70 21.49
CA VAL A 241 -29.77 50.45 21.31
C VAL A 241 -30.55 50.59 22.62
N MET A 242 -30.03 50.07 23.75
CA MET A 242 -30.65 50.27 25.07
C MET A 242 -30.62 51.74 25.51
N SER A 243 -29.55 52.48 25.21
CA SER A 243 -29.46 53.91 25.53
C SER A 243 -30.46 54.73 24.72
N GLN A 244 -30.67 54.38 23.45
CA GLN A 244 -31.65 55.02 22.60
C GLN A 244 -33.07 54.73 23.09
N GLN A 245 -33.39 53.47 23.44
CA GLN A 245 -34.71 53.12 24.00
C GLN A 245 -35.02 53.84 25.32
N ASN A 246 -34.04 54.02 26.20
CA ASN A 246 -34.22 54.78 27.45
C ASN A 246 -34.34 56.30 27.23
N MET A 247 -33.99 56.81 26.05
CA MET A 247 -34.14 58.24 25.70
C MET A 247 -35.53 58.57 25.15
N TYR A 248 -36.30 57.57 24.71
CA TYR A 248 -37.64 57.71 24.14
C TYR A 248 -38.77 57.29 25.10
N ALA A 249 -38.46 56.97 26.35
CA ALA A 249 -39.42 56.65 27.43
C ALA A 249 -39.53 57.83 28.42
#